data_AF-A0A438HLS8-F1
#
_entry.id   AF-A0A438HLS8-F1
#
_cell.length_a   1.000
_cell.length_b   1.000
_cell.length_c   1.000
_cell.angle_alpha   90.00
_cell.angle_beta   90.00
_cell.angle_gamma   90.00
#
_symmetry.space_group_name_H-M   'P 1'
#
loop_
_entity.id
_entity.type
_entity.pdbx_description
1 polymer ?
#
loop_
_entity_poly.entity_id
_entity_poly.type
_entity_poly.pdbx_seq_one_letter_code
_entity_poly.pdbx_strand_id
1 'polypeptide(L)'
;MSKNEDVRFTSSSLKIPLSPPSFFSQTLGSHLTEATKSVIHLVNSFRNFRKPLNFLARPSPLLCSASLSLSQPAESTQLEVAATQPKGQTVARHPREDEERVLISEVLVRNKDGEELERKDLEAEAVAALKACRPNSALTVREVQEDVHRIIDSGLFWSCMPVAVDTRDGIRLVFQVEPNQEFQGLVCEGANVLPSKFLEDAFRDGYGKVVNIRRLDDVITSINDWYNERGLFGMVSGVEILSGGIIRLKVSEAEVNDISVRFLDRKT
;
A
#
# COMPACT_ATOMS: atom_id res chain seq x y z
N MET A 1 -11.44 10.41 39.60
CA MET A 1 -12.08 9.70 38.47
C MET A 1 -12.74 10.75 37.60
N SER A 2 -12.13 11.09 36.48
CA SER A 2 -12.67 12.05 35.51
C SER A 2 -13.51 11.29 34.48
N LYS A 3 -14.70 11.79 34.13
CA LYS A 3 -15.44 11.31 32.96
C LYS A 3 -15.14 12.23 31.79
N ASN A 4 -14.86 11.65 30.62
CA ASN A 4 -14.88 12.40 29.36
C ASN A 4 -16.32 12.34 28.82
N GLU A 5 -17.04 13.46 28.79
CA GLU A 5 -18.43 13.50 28.29
C GLU A 5 -18.56 14.12 26.88
N ASP A 6 -17.46 14.56 26.26
CA ASP A 6 -17.44 15.18 24.92
C ASP A 6 -17.41 14.20 23.72
N VAL A 7 -17.49 12.89 23.95
CA VAL A 7 -17.35 11.89 22.88
C VAL A 7 -18.66 11.68 22.11
N ARG A 8 -18.81 12.36 20.97
CA ARG A 8 -19.96 12.22 20.07
C ARG A 8 -19.76 11.11 19.04
N PHE A 9 -20.22 9.91 19.35
CA PHE A 9 -20.45 8.87 18.34
C PHE A 9 -21.80 9.09 17.64
N THR A 10 -21.81 9.22 16.31
CA THR A 10 -23.03 9.33 15.50
C THR A 10 -23.01 8.35 14.32
N SER A 11 -23.67 7.22 14.47
CA SER A 11 -24.21 6.47 13.32
C SER A 11 -25.49 7.19 12.85
N SER A 12 -25.64 7.39 11.54
CA SER A 12 -26.77 8.12 10.97
C SER A 12 -27.33 7.43 9.74
N SER A 13 -28.49 6.76 9.91
CA SER A 13 -29.20 6.04 8.85
C SER A 13 -29.93 7.02 7.91
N LEU A 14 -29.19 7.81 7.13
CA LEU A 14 -29.75 8.76 6.16
C LEU A 14 -30.36 8.04 4.95
N LYS A 15 -31.68 7.84 5.00
CA LYS A 15 -32.45 7.23 3.90
C LYS A 15 -32.72 8.26 2.79
N ILE A 16 -32.07 8.10 1.64
CA ILE A 16 -32.24 8.99 0.48
C ILE A 16 -33.62 8.74 -0.17
N PRO A 17 -34.44 9.77 -0.44
CA PRO A 17 -35.69 9.61 -1.17
C PRO A 17 -35.42 9.41 -2.67
N LEU A 18 -36.05 8.40 -3.28
CA LEU A 18 -35.99 8.21 -4.74
C LEU A 18 -36.85 9.25 -5.47
N SER A 19 -36.31 9.82 -6.53
CA SER A 19 -37.05 10.58 -7.54
C SER A 19 -37.67 9.65 -8.60
N PRO A 20 -38.85 9.97 -9.16
CA PRO A 20 -39.50 9.13 -10.17
C PRO A 20 -38.88 9.29 -11.57
N PRO A 21 -38.87 8.24 -12.41
CA PRO A 21 -38.30 8.28 -13.76
C PRO A 21 -39.26 8.92 -14.78
N SER A 22 -38.70 9.75 -15.67
CA SER A 22 -39.40 10.23 -16.88
C SER A 22 -38.98 9.42 -18.11
N PHE A 23 -39.96 8.94 -18.88
CA PHE A 23 -39.75 8.17 -20.12
C PHE A 23 -39.31 9.09 -21.27
N PHE A 24 -38.44 8.60 -22.18
CA PHE A 24 -38.83 8.08 -23.51
C PHE A 24 -37.62 7.64 -24.37
N SER A 25 -37.75 6.51 -25.10
CA SER A 25 -37.16 6.15 -26.43
C SER A 25 -35.67 6.43 -26.78
N GLN A 26 -34.93 5.70 -27.65
CA GLN A 26 -35.14 4.57 -28.59
C GLN A 26 -33.71 4.16 -29.10
N THR A 27 -33.33 2.98 -29.65
CA THR A 27 -33.94 1.64 -29.89
C THR A 27 -32.80 0.61 -30.08
N LEU A 28 -33.12 -0.71 -30.14
CA LEU A 28 -32.29 -1.84 -30.65
C LEU A 28 -31.01 -2.21 -29.84
N GLY A 29 -30.67 -3.48 -29.57
CA GLY A 29 -31.48 -4.72 -29.60
C GLY A 29 -30.83 -5.92 -30.33
N SER A 30 -30.06 -6.76 -29.61
CA SER A 30 -29.79 -8.15 -30.03
C SER A 30 -29.34 -9.09 -28.89
N HIS A 31 -30.12 -10.16 -28.71
CA HIS A 31 -29.81 -11.51 -28.20
C HIS A 31 -29.17 -11.78 -26.81
N LEU A 32 -29.73 -12.78 -26.12
CA LEU A 32 -29.11 -13.49 -24.99
C LEU A 32 -28.34 -14.75 -25.47
N THR A 33 -27.23 -15.05 -24.79
CA THR A 33 -26.79 -16.36 -24.26
C THR A 33 -25.82 -16.04 -23.10
N GLU A 34 -26.11 -16.35 -21.83
CA GLU A 34 -26.02 -17.64 -21.11
C GLU A 34 -24.58 -18.06 -20.71
N ALA A 35 -24.46 -18.83 -19.62
CA ALA A 35 -23.26 -19.53 -19.10
C ALA A 35 -22.21 -18.77 -18.24
N THR A 36 -22.61 -18.41 -17.02
CA THR A 36 -21.94 -18.85 -15.75
C THR A 36 -20.38 -18.86 -15.66
N LYS A 37 -19.71 -17.70 -15.74
CA LYS A 37 -18.26 -17.58 -15.42
C LYS A 37 -17.84 -16.40 -14.52
N SER A 38 -18.69 -15.95 -13.59
CA SER A 38 -18.48 -14.68 -12.86
C SER A 38 -18.01 -14.76 -11.39
N VAL A 39 -17.81 -15.95 -10.79
CA VAL A 39 -17.35 -16.05 -9.38
C VAL A 39 -15.83 -16.10 -9.25
N ILE A 40 -15.15 -16.90 -10.09
CA ILE A 40 -13.68 -17.11 -10.01
C ILE A 40 -12.89 -15.82 -10.33
N HIS A 41 -13.47 -14.91 -11.13
CA HIS A 41 -12.83 -13.64 -11.46
C HIS A 41 -12.88 -12.60 -10.31
N LEU A 42 -13.75 -12.78 -9.31
CA LEU A 42 -13.84 -11.89 -8.15
C LEU A 42 -12.77 -12.23 -7.10
N VAL A 43 -12.58 -13.53 -6.81
CA VAL A 43 -11.55 -14.04 -5.88
C VAL A 43 -10.13 -13.64 -6.33
N ASN A 44 -9.85 -13.68 -7.64
CA ASN A 44 -8.55 -13.27 -8.19
C ASN A 44 -8.27 -11.75 -8.07
N SER A 45 -9.28 -10.91 -7.79
CA SER A 45 -9.09 -9.47 -7.61
C SER A 45 -8.38 -9.16 -6.27
N PHE A 46 -8.78 -9.84 -5.19
CA PHE A 46 -8.26 -9.60 -3.84
C PHE A 46 -6.78 -9.91 -3.67
N ARG A 47 -6.20 -10.79 -4.50
CA ARG A 47 -4.76 -11.10 -4.47
C ARG A 47 -3.87 -9.95 -4.97
N ASN A 48 -4.46 -8.89 -5.56
CA ASN A 48 -3.74 -7.72 -6.06
C ASN A 48 -3.67 -6.53 -5.07
N PHE A 49 -4.20 -6.65 -3.85
CA PHE A 49 -4.13 -5.56 -2.85
C PHE A 49 -2.72 -5.28 -2.29
N ARG A 50 -1.71 -6.09 -2.66
CA ARG A 50 -0.29 -5.75 -2.48
C ARG A 50 0.21 -4.79 -3.57
N LYS A 51 -0.28 -3.55 -3.54
CA LYS A 51 0.29 -2.43 -4.29
C LYS A 51 0.39 -1.20 -3.38
N PRO A 52 1.53 -0.49 -3.36
CA PRO A 52 1.65 0.75 -2.60
C PRO A 52 0.70 1.83 -3.17
N LEU A 53 0.34 2.82 -2.34
CA LEU A 53 -0.42 3.97 -2.82
C LEU A 53 0.47 4.80 -3.76
N ASN A 54 0.10 4.83 -5.05
CA ASN A 54 0.76 5.67 -6.05
C ASN A 54 0.40 7.15 -5.81
N PHE A 55 1.22 7.87 -5.05
CA PHE A 55 1.15 9.33 -4.97
C PHE A 55 1.94 10.00 -6.09
N LEU A 56 1.40 11.11 -6.61
CA LEU A 56 1.86 11.77 -7.84
C LEU A 56 3.13 12.59 -7.62
N ALA A 57 4.29 11.96 -7.72
CA ALA A 57 5.55 12.66 -7.94
C ALA A 57 5.56 13.29 -9.35
N ARG A 58 5.63 14.63 -9.40
CA ARG A 58 5.60 15.43 -10.64
C ARG A 58 6.99 15.51 -11.28
N PRO A 59 7.23 14.93 -12.47
CA PRO A 59 8.53 15.03 -13.14
C PRO A 59 8.72 16.41 -13.78
N SER A 60 9.81 17.09 -13.44
CA SER A 60 10.32 18.26 -14.17
C SER A 60 11.27 17.80 -15.29
N PRO A 61 11.04 18.20 -16.56
CA PRO A 61 11.88 17.76 -17.67
C PRO A 61 13.14 18.62 -17.80
N LEU A 62 14.33 18.01 -17.71
CA LEU A 62 15.57 18.56 -18.24
C LEU A 62 16.04 17.67 -19.40
N LEU A 63 16.00 18.22 -20.62
CA LEU A 63 16.39 17.55 -21.85
C LEU A 63 17.88 17.85 -22.14
N CYS A 64 18.74 16.83 -22.03
CA CYS A 64 20.14 16.90 -22.46
C CYS A 64 20.49 15.78 -23.45
N SER A 65 19.81 15.76 -24.60
CA SER A 65 20.15 14.89 -25.73
C SER A 65 21.32 15.48 -26.53
N ALA A 66 22.55 15.08 -26.19
CA ALA A 66 23.75 15.47 -26.92
C ALA A 66 23.91 14.65 -28.22
N SER A 67 23.30 15.11 -29.31
CA SER A 67 23.39 14.49 -30.63
C SER A 67 24.77 14.72 -31.28
N LEU A 68 25.68 13.75 -31.17
CA LEU A 68 26.91 13.72 -31.98
C LEU A 68 26.69 12.93 -33.28
N SER A 69 26.29 13.64 -34.33
CA SER A 69 26.43 13.16 -35.71
C SER A 69 27.81 13.56 -36.22
N LEU A 70 28.58 12.61 -36.76
CA LEU A 70 29.72 12.91 -37.61
C LEU A 70 29.76 11.96 -38.80
N SER A 71 30.03 12.52 -39.98
CA SER A 71 29.86 11.87 -41.27
C SER A 71 30.95 10.85 -41.58
N GLN A 72 30.52 9.68 -42.03
CA GLN A 72 31.34 8.74 -42.80
C GLN A 72 31.65 9.32 -44.19
N PRO A 73 32.88 9.14 -44.68
CA PRO A 73 33.11 8.73 -46.06
C PRO A 73 33.69 7.31 -46.09
N ALA A 74 33.46 6.59 -47.20
CA ALA A 74 33.93 5.23 -47.36
C ALA A 74 35.32 5.18 -48.01
N GLU A 75 36.17 4.26 -47.55
CA GLU A 75 37.26 3.72 -48.37
C GLU A 75 37.40 2.22 -48.07
N SER A 76 37.73 1.43 -49.09
CA SER A 76 37.49 -0.02 -49.10
C SER A 76 38.76 -0.84 -49.27
N THR A 77 39.04 -1.73 -48.31
CA THR A 77 40.07 -2.76 -48.44
C THR A 77 39.54 -4.09 -47.91
N GLN A 78 39.53 -5.12 -48.76
CA GLN A 78 39.22 -6.50 -48.38
C GLN A 78 40.47 -7.19 -47.84
N LEU A 79 40.35 -7.92 -46.73
CA LEU A 79 41.12 -9.14 -46.48
C LEU A 79 40.26 -10.11 -45.65
N GLU A 80 40.07 -11.33 -46.15
CA GLU A 80 39.59 -12.47 -45.37
C GLU A 80 40.76 -13.10 -44.59
N VAL A 81 40.49 -13.88 -43.54
CA VAL A 81 41.08 -15.24 -43.33
C VAL A 81 40.55 -15.91 -42.06
N ALA A 82 40.23 -17.19 -42.20
CA ALA A 82 40.11 -18.28 -41.20
C ALA A 82 39.34 -18.10 -39.87
N ALA A 83 38.49 -19.09 -39.58
CA ALA A 83 37.90 -19.31 -38.27
C ALA A 83 38.78 -20.24 -37.40
N THR A 84 38.81 -20.00 -36.09
CA THR A 84 39.23 -20.99 -35.09
C THR A 84 38.35 -20.89 -33.84
N GLN A 85 37.67 -21.98 -33.48
CA GLN A 85 37.05 -22.12 -32.15
C GLN A 85 38.06 -22.63 -31.12
N PRO A 86 37.99 -22.14 -29.87
CA PRO A 86 38.34 -22.93 -28.70
C PRO A 86 37.08 -23.25 -27.89
N LYS A 87 36.86 -24.53 -27.57
CA LYS A 87 35.86 -24.94 -26.56
C LYS A 87 36.32 -24.49 -25.17
N GLY A 88 35.76 -23.40 -24.66
CA GLY A 88 35.74 -23.09 -23.23
C GLY A 88 34.38 -23.51 -22.65
N GLN A 89 34.34 -24.50 -21.76
CA GLN A 89 33.13 -24.80 -20.99
C GLN A 89 33.00 -23.77 -19.86
N THR A 90 32.34 -22.64 -20.17
CA THR A 90 31.94 -21.68 -19.14
C THR A 90 30.94 -22.34 -18.21
N VAL A 91 31.41 -22.78 -17.03
CA VAL A 91 30.52 -23.12 -15.91
C VAL A 91 29.76 -21.85 -15.58
N ALA A 92 28.46 -21.83 -15.88
CA ALA A 92 27.57 -20.70 -15.62
C ALA A 92 27.30 -20.54 -14.12
N ARG A 93 28.34 -20.19 -13.37
CA ARG A 93 28.23 -19.61 -12.04
C ARG A 93 27.47 -18.31 -12.21
N HIS A 94 26.17 -18.32 -11.87
CA HIS A 94 25.36 -17.11 -11.85
C HIS A 94 26.14 -15.99 -11.16
N PRO A 95 26.28 -14.80 -11.78
CA PRO A 95 26.65 -13.64 -11.01
C PRO A 95 25.55 -13.46 -9.96
N ARG A 96 25.91 -13.64 -8.69
CA ARG A 96 25.26 -12.85 -7.65
C ARG A 96 25.67 -11.42 -7.99
N GLU A 97 24.71 -10.52 -8.08
CA GLU A 97 24.98 -9.17 -8.52
C GLU A 97 26.01 -8.54 -7.58
N ASP A 98 27.21 -8.27 -8.11
CA ASP A 98 28.26 -7.52 -7.43
C ASP A 98 27.85 -6.04 -7.42
N GLU A 99 26.72 -5.76 -6.77
CA GLU A 99 26.20 -4.41 -6.52
C GLU A 99 27.28 -3.58 -5.82
N GLU A 100 27.52 -2.37 -6.32
CA GLU A 100 28.52 -1.47 -5.74
C GLU A 100 28.19 -1.18 -4.27
N ARG A 101 29.17 -1.43 -3.39
CA ARG A 101 29.03 -1.26 -1.94
C ARG A 101 29.65 0.05 -1.49
N VAL A 102 28.80 0.95 -1.02
CA VAL A 102 29.19 2.27 -0.51
C VAL A 102 29.39 2.19 1.00
N LEU A 103 30.54 2.66 1.49
CA LEU A 103 30.81 2.72 2.93
C LEU A 103 30.03 3.88 3.56
N ILE A 104 29.12 3.55 4.46
CA ILE A 104 28.35 4.49 5.26
C ILE A 104 29.00 4.63 6.64
N SER A 105 29.45 5.83 6.98
CA SER A 105 30.10 6.11 8.26
C SER A 105 29.08 6.17 9.40
N GLU A 106 27.96 6.86 9.17
CA GLU A 106 26.92 7.13 10.17
C GLU A 106 25.53 6.82 9.61
N VAL A 107 24.63 6.32 10.47
CA VAL A 107 23.22 6.11 10.15
C VAL A 107 22.37 6.80 11.21
N LEU A 108 21.43 7.66 10.79
CA LEU A 108 20.51 8.39 11.66
C LEU A 108 19.06 8.17 11.22
N VAL A 109 18.12 8.24 12.17
CA VAL A 109 16.68 8.43 11.89
C VAL A 109 16.31 9.85 12.30
N ARG A 110 15.57 10.57 11.45
CA ARG A 110 15.18 11.97 11.65
C ARG A 110 13.78 12.21 11.11
N ASN A 111 13.13 13.30 11.53
CA ASN A 111 11.91 13.78 10.91
C ASN A 111 12.20 14.26 9.47
N LYS A 112 11.14 14.50 8.70
CA LYS A 112 11.14 15.07 7.34
C LYS A 112 12.01 16.32 7.19
N ASP A 113 11.99 17.19 8.20
CA ASP A 113 12.75 18.45 8.25
C ASP A 113 14.22 18.26 8.68
N GLY A 114 14.63 17.04 9.02
CA GLY A 114 16.00 16.69 9.45
C GLY A 114 16.25 16.74 10.96
N GLU A 115 15.26 17.16 11.76
CA GLU A 115 15.33 17.23 13.22
C GLU A 115 15.09 15.87 13.92
N GLU A 116 15.33 15.78 15.24
CA GLU A 116 14.98 14.57 16.02
C GLU A 116 13.45 14.35 16.04
N LEU A 117 13.01 13.11 16.23
CA LEU A 117 11.57 12.84 16.40
C LEU A 117 11.11 13.31 17.78
N GLU A 118 9.97 14.00 17.83
CA GLU A 118 9.32 14.44 19.08
C GLU A 118 9.08 13.26 20.04
N ARG A 119 8.75 12.09 19.49
CA ARG A 119 8.40 10.87 20.24
C ARG A 119 9.50 9.81 20.08
N LYS A 120 10.34 9.67 21.11
CA LYS A 120 11.55 8.81 21.08
C LYS A 120 11.27 7.31 21.00
N ASP A 121 10.05 6.86 21.31
CA ASP A 121 9.59 5.49 21.05
C ASP A 121 9.54 5.17 19.54
N LEU A 122 9.20 6.15 18.69
CA LEU A 122 9.24 5.97 17.24
C LEU A 122 10.67 5.95 16.70
N GLU A 123 11.56 6.80 17.22
CA GLU A 123 12.98 6.78 16.83
C GLU A 123 13.61 5.42 17.17
N ALA A 124 13.31 4.89 18.36
CA ALA A 124 13.76 3.56 18.78
C ALA A 124 13.19 2.43 17.90
N GLU A 125 11.89 2.47 17.55
CA GLU A 125 11.26 1.46 16.68
C GLU A 125 11.82 1.50 15.25
N ALA A 126 12.00 2.70 14.67
CA ALA A 126 12.60 2.86 13.35
C ALA A 126 14.05 2.34 13.31
N VAL A 127 14.85 2.63 14.35
CA VAL A 127 16.21 2.09 14.50
C VAL A 127 16.19 0.57 14.72
N ALA A 128 15.20 0.03 15.45
CA ALA A 128 15.05 -1.42 15.64
C ALA A 128 14.65 -2.17 14.36
N ALA A 129 13.94 -1.50 13.44
CA ALA A 129 13.61 -2.04 12.12
C ALA A 129 14.83 -2.12 11.17
N LEU A 130 15.89 -1.34 11.42
CA LEU A 130 17.12 -1.35 10.61
C LEU A 130 17.92 -2.65 10.84
N LYS A 131 18.04 -3.44 9.77
CA LYS A 131 18.74 -4.73 9.77
C LYS A 131 20.15 -4.63 9.20
N ALA A 132 20.30 -4.02 8.03
CA ALA A 132 21.56 -3.93 7.30
C ALA A 132 22.26 -2.57 7.52
N CYS A 133 21.50 -1.48 7.47
CA CYS A 133 21.98 -0.12 7.62
C CYS A 133 22.47 0.12 9.05
N ARG A 134 23.80 0.09 9.24
CA ARG A 134 24.49 0.36 10.50
C ARG A 134 25.69 1.26 10.24
N PRO A 135 26.12 2.08 11.22
CA PRO A 135 27.37 2.84 11.12
C PRO A 135 28.56 1.95 10.74
N ASN A 136 29.51 2.51 9.98
CA ASN A 136 30.72 1.84 9.46
C ASN A 136 30.45 0.57 8.63
N SER A 137 29.34 0.52 7.89
CA SER A 137 28.95 -0.65 7.05
C SER A 137 28.97 -0.33 5.56
N ALA A 138 29.40 -1.28 4.73
CA ALA A 138 29.47 -1.13 3.28
C ALA A 138 28.20 -1.71 2.62
N LEU A 139 27.26 -0.83 2.27
CA LEU A 139 25.88 -1.16 1.89
C LEU A 139 25.64 -1.07 0.38
N THR A 140 24.70 -1.86 -0.13
CA THR A 140 24.15 -1.69 -1.48
C THR A 140 22.84 -0.89 -1.45
N VAL A 141 22.44 -0.31 -2.59
CA VAL A 141 21.15 0.39 -2.73
C VAL A 141 19.96 -0.52 -2.38
N ARG A 142 20.06 -1.82 -2.72
CA ARG A 142 19.04 -2.83 -2.43
C ARG A 142 18.94 -3.14 -0.94
N GLU A 143 20.06 -3.16 -0.21
CA GLU A 143 20.09 -3.32 1.24
C GLU A 143 19.46 -2.12 1.97
N VAL A 144 19.70 -0.89 1.48
CA VAL A 144 19.05 0.32 1.98
C VAL A 144 17.54 0.30 1.71
N GLN A 145 17.12 -0.04 0.49
CA GLN A 145 15.70 -0.10 0.14
C GLN A 145 14.94 -1.18 0.92
N GLU A 146 15.58 -2.31 1.23
CA GLU A 146 15.01 -3.31 2.13
C GLU A 146 14.80 -2.77 3.56
N ASP A 147 15.67 -1.89 4.07
CA ASP A 147 15.49 -1.26 5.38
C ASP A 147 14.43 -0.14 5.38
N VAL A 148 14.29 0.61 4.28
CA VAL A 148 13.14 1.51 4.06
C VAL A 148 11.83 0.72 4.15
N HIS A 149 11.75 -0.43 3.46
CA HIS A 149 10.59 -1.30 3.54
C HIS A 149 10.36 -1.83 4.96
N ARG A 150 11.41 -2.22 5.70
CA ARG A 150 11.26 -2.69 7.10
C ARG A 150 10.73 -1.59 8.04
N ILE A 151 11.12 -0.32 7.84
CA ILE A 151 10.56 0.82 8.60
C ILE A 151 9.07 1.00 8.28
N ILE A 152 8.68 1.03 7.00
CA ILE A 152 7.26 1.15 6.61
C ILE A 152 6.44 -0.05 7.10
N ASP A 153 6.99 -1.26 6.97
CA ASP A 153 6.36 -2.51 7.40
C ASP A 153 6.07 -2.53 8.91
N SER A 154 6.76 -1.76 9.75
CA SER A 154 6.39 -1.61 11.18
C SER A 154 4.93 -1.18 11.38
N GLY A 155 4.36 -0.50 10.38
CA GLY A 155 3.01 0.04 10.37
C GLY A 155 2.86 1.39 11.06
N LEU A 156 3.93 1.97 11.63
CA LEU A 156 3.86 3.23 12.41
C LEU A 156 4.22 4.50 11.61
N PHE A 157 4.78 4.34 10.41
CA PHE A 157 5.25 5.45 9.57
C PHE A 157 4.43 5.55 8.28
N TRP A 158 4.02 6.77 7.96
CA TRP A 158 3.36 7.14 6.71
C TRP A 158 4.36 7.20 5.55
N SER A 159 5.55 7.76 5.80
CA SER A 159 6.62 7.81 4.80
C SER A 159 8.01 7.60 5.44
N CYS A 160 8.95 7.14 4.61
CA CYS A 160 10.35 6.91 4.96
C CYS A 160 11.19 7.15 3.69
N MET A 161 12.12 8.09 3.74
CA MET A 161 12.99 8.48 2.63
C MET A 161 14.46 8.40 3.06
N PRO A 162 15.29 7.57 2.42
CA PRO A 162 16.72 7.54 2.68
C PRO A 162 17.41 8.71 1.95
N VAL A 163 18.19 9.49 2.70
CA VAL A 163 18.97 10.62 2.18
C VAL A 163 20.43 10.40 2.53
N ALA A 164 21.28 10.30 1.50
CA ALA A 164 22.72 10.32 1.66
C ALA A 164 23.22 11.77 1.77
N VAL A 165 24.10 12.04 2.74
CA VAL A 165 24.71 13.34 2.98
C VAL A 165 26.21 13.16 3.09
N ASP A 166 26.98 13.85 2.23
CA ASP A 166 28.43 13.88 2.32
C ASP A 166 28.87 14.66 3.56
N THR A 167 29.74 14.07 4.37
CA THR A 167 30.34 14.69 5.55
C THR A 167 31.86 14.57 5.49
N ARG A 168 32.56 15.29 6.39
CA ARG A 168 34.02 15.20 6.51
C ARG A 168 34.52 13.78 6.73
N ASP A 169 33.74 12.99 7.46
CA ASP A 169 34.11 11.67 7.96
C ASP A 169 33.51 10.53 7.10
N GLY A 170 33.02 10.88 5.89
CA GLY A 170 32.41 9.97 4.91
C GLY A 170 30.92 10.22 4.72
N ILE A 171 30.19 9.23 4.19
CA ILE A 171 28.76 9.37 3.87
C ILE A 171 27.92 9.07 5.11
N ARG A 172 27.02 9.99 5.45
CA ARG A 172 25.96 9.82 6.46
C ARG A 172 24.66 9.43 5.75
N LEU A 173 24.02 8.36 6.19
CA LEU A 173 22.70 7.95 5.71
C LEU A 173 21.64 8.39 6.73
N VAL A 174 20.71 9.26 6.31
CA VAL A 174 19.60 9.74 7.14
C VAL A 174 18.30 9.15 6.62
N PHE A 175 17.61 8.38 7.45
CA PHE A 175 16.23 7.96 7.21
C PHE A 175 15.30 9.07 7.70
N GLN A 176 14.80 9.88 6.77
CA GLN A 176 13.75 10.87 7.04
C GLN A 176 12.41 10.15 7.10
N VAL A 177 11.80 10.09 8.29
CA VAL A 177 10.53 9.39 8.53
C VAL A 177 9.42 10.36 8.90
N GLU A 178 8.22 10.09 8.42
CA GLU A 178 6.99 10.82 8.75
C GLU A 178 6.05 9.85 9.47
N PRO A 179 5.79 10.01 10.78
CA PRO A 179 4.88 9.13 11.52
C PRO A 179 3.44 9.17 11.01
N ASN A 180 2.69 8.09 11.26
CA ASN A 180 1.22 8.16 11.16
C ASN A 180 0.64 9.11 12.22
N GLN A 181 -0.59 9.59 12.01
CA GLN A 181 -1.28 10.45 12.98
C GLN A 181 -1.68 9.65 14.24
N GLU A 182 -1.87 10.35 15.36
CA GLU A 182 -2.48 9.78 16.57
C GLU A 182 -3.96 9.46 16.34
N PHE A 183 -4.43 8.33 16.86
CA PHE A 183 -5.83 7.91 16.77
C PHE A 183 -6.68 8.65 17.80
N GLN A 184 -7.56 9.53 17.30
CA GLN A 184 -8.44 10.40 18.08
C GLN A 184 -9.93 10.05 17.94
N GLY A 185 -10.31 9.23 16.94
CA GLY A 185 -11.71 8.81 16.79
C GLY A 185 -11.99 7.91 15.59
N LEU A 186 -13.14 7.25 15.61
CA LEU A 186 -13.63 6.36 14.57
C LEU A 186 -15.00 6.85 14.04
N VAL A 187 -15.14 6.90 12.72
CA VAL A 187 -16.42 7.07 12.02
C VAL A 187 -16.66 5.79 11.21
N CYS A 188 -17.82 5.15 11.36
CA CYS A 188 -18.18 3.97 10.60
C CYS A 188 -19.38 4.27 9.68
N GLU A 189 -19.26 3.90 8.41
CA GLU A 189 -20.24 4.14 7.34
C GLU A 189 -20.69 2.80 6.75
N GLY A 190 -21.99 2.63 6.49
CA GLY A 190 -22.54 1.40 5.87
C GLY A 190 -22.65 0.17 6.78
N ALA A 191 -22.45 0.36 8.09
CA ALA A 191 -22.68 -0.64 9.13
C ALA A 191 -24.06 -0.44 9.79
N ASN A 192 -25.06 -1.22 9.38
CA ASN A 192 -26.41 -1.23 9.95
C ASN A 192 -26.60 -2.34 11.00
N VAL A 193 -25.94 -3.51 10.85
CA VAL A 193 -26.05 -4.64 11.80
C VAL A 193 -24.83 -4.87 12.68
N LEU A 194 -23.65 -4.36 12.31
CA LEU A 194 -22.44 -4.42 13.15
C LEU A 194 -22.55 -3.50 14.38
N PRO A 195 -22.50 -4.02 15.62
CA PRO A 195 -22.71 -3.21 16.82
C PRO A 195 -21.58 -2.22 17.09
N SER A 196 -21.89 -0.94 17.36
CA SER A 196 -20.91 0.09 17.70
C SER A 196 -19.96 -0.32 18.82
N LYS A 197 -20.46 -1.03 19.84
CA LYS A 197 -19.64 -1.55 20.95
C LYS A 197 -18.52 -2.50 20.51
N PHE A 198 -18.75 -3.31 19.47
CA PHE A 198 -17.72 -4.21 18.95
C PHE A 198 -16.57 -3.40 18.32
N LEU A 199 -16.90 -2.32 17.60
CA LEU A 199 -15.91 -1.38 17.09
C LEU A 199 -15.21 -0.61 18.22
N GLU A 200 -15.96 -0.10 19.21
CA GLU A 200 -15.40 0.57 20.41
C GLU A 200 -14.40 -0.32 21.14
N ASP A 201 -14.70 -1.62 21.30
CA ASP A 201 -13.82 -2.59 21.96
C ASP A 201 -12.60 -2.97 21.12
N ALA A 202 -12.74 -3.21 19.81
CA ALA A 202 -11.63 -3.56 18.94
C ALA A 202 -10.59 -2.42 18.78
N PHE A 203 -11.06 -1.17 18.69
CA PHE A 203 -10.21 0.02 18.59
C PHE A 203 -9.73 0.56 19.96
N ARG A 204 -10.25 0.03 21.08
CA ARG A 204 -10.05 0.55 22.45
C ARG A 204 -8.61 0.87 22.81
N ASP A 205 -7.69 -0.08 22.62
CA ASP A 205 -6.29 0.10 23.04
C ASP A 205 -5.48 1.03 22.13
N GLY A 206 -6.02 1.43 20.97
CA GLY A 206 -5.36 2.33 20.04
C GLY A 206 -5.50 3.81 20.39
N TYR A 207 -6.46 4.17 21.25
CA TYR A 207 -6.82 5.57 21.51
C TYR A 207 -5.65 6.37 22.11
N GLY A 208 -5.37 7.56 21.56
CA GLY A 208 -4.28 8.42 22.01
C GLY A 208 -2.88 7.87 21.70
N LYS A 209 -2.76 7.00 20.68
CA LYS A 209 -1.48 6.47 20.17
C LYS A 209 -1.41 6.66 18.66
N VAL A 210 -0.21 6.73 18.10
CA VAL A 210 -0.02 6.72 16.63
C VAL A 210 -0.62 5.46 16.02
N VAL A 211 -1.38 5.64 14.93
CA VAL A 211 -2.04 4.54 14.21
C VAL A 211 -0.99 3.56 13.68
N ASN A 212 -1.08 2.30 14.13
CA ASN A 212 -0.32 1.20 13.53
C ASN A 212 -1.19 0.48 12.48
N ILE A 213 -0.75 0.50 11.21
CA ILE A 213 -1.48 -0.10 10.09
C ILE A 213 -1.63 -1.63 10.23
N ARG A 214 -0.66 -2.34 10.81
CA ARG A 214 -0.79 -3.79 11.06
C ARG A 214 -1.92 -4.10 12.04
N ARG A 215 -1.99 -3.37 13.16
CA ARG A 215 -3.12 -3.52 14.10
C ARG A 215 -4.45 -3.11 13.46
N LEU A 216 -4.44 -2.14 12.54
CA LEU A 216 -5.63 -1.76 11.78
C LEU A 216 -6.10 -2.91 10.87
N ASP A 217 -5.18 -3.58 10.16
CA ASP A 217 -5.47 -4.79 9.38
C ASP A 217 -5.97 -5.97 10.22
N ASP A 218 -5.40 -6.18 11.43
CA ASP A 218 -5.88 -7.19 12.38
C ASP A 218 -7.34 -6.91 12.82
N VAL A 219 -7.67 -5.64 13.09
CA VAL A 219 -9.02 -5.22 13.48
C VAL A 219 -10.00 -5.33 12.30
N ILE A 220 -9.59 -4.95 11.09
CA ILE A 220 -10.37 -5.14 9.85
C ILE A 220 -10.67 -6.63 9.64
N THR A 221 -9.68 -7.50 9.86
CA THR A 221 -9.85 -8.95 9.77
C THR A 221 -10.89 -9.45 10.79
N SER A 222 -10.77 -9.02 12.05
CA SER A 222 -11.74 -9.37 13.10
C SER A 222 -13.17 -8.91 12.81
N ILE A 223 -13.35 -7.75 12.16
CA ILE A 223 -14.67 -7.26 11.71
C ILE A 223 -15.23 -8.12 10.58
N ASN A 224 -14.41 -8.49 9.59
CA ASN A 224 -14.84 -9.37 8.51
C ASN A 224 -15.20 -10.77 9.03
N ASP A 225 -14.41 -11.32 9.95
CA ASP A 225 -14.68 -12.61 10.59
C ASP A 225 -15.96 -12.56 11.44
N TRP A 226 -16.25 -11.45 12.11
CA TRP A 226 -17.52 -11.27 12.82
C TRP A 226 -18.74 -11.43 11.90
N TYR A 227 -18.69 -10.92 10.66
CA TYR A 227 -19.75 -11.16 9.67
C TYR A 227 -19.77 -12.63 9.21
N ASN A 228 -18.62 -13.19 8.86
CA ASN A 228 -18.48 -14.57 8.36
C ASN A 228 -19.03 -15.60 9.35
N GLU A 229 -18.67 -15.50 10.64
CA GLU A 229 -19.16 -16.35 11.73
C GLU A 229 -20.69 -16.37 11.85
N ARG A 230 -21.35 -15.27 11.48
CA ARG A 230 -22.80 -15.07 11.61
C ARG A 230 -23.56 -15.38 10.31
N GLY A 231 -22.86 -15.82 9.26
CA GLY A 231 -23.44 -16.05 7.93
C GLY A 231 -23.96 -14.77 7.28
N LEU A 232 -23.47 -13.60 7.71
CA LEU A 232 -23.88 -12.29 7.21
C LEU A 232 -23.03 -11.91 6.02
N PHE A 233 -23.67 -11.47 4.94
CA PHE A 233 -22.98 -10.94 3.76
C PHE A 233 -22.57 -9.48 4.00
N GLY A 234 -21.58 -9.28 4.87
CA GLY A 234 -20.99 -7.99 5.19
C GLY A 234 -19.46 -8.02 5.17
N MET A 235 -18.82 -6.92 4.77
CA MET A 235 -17.37 -6.77 4.86
C MET A 235 -16.95 -5.29 4.91
N VAL A 236 -15.77 -5.03 5.46
CA VAL A 236 -15.07 -3.73 5.32
C VAL A 236 -14.72 -3.53 3.84
N SER A 237 -15.20 -2.43 3.25
CA SER A 237 -15.03 -2.10 1.83
C SER A 237 -14.07 -0.94 1.56
N GLY A 238 -13.65 -0.20 2.60
CA GLY A 238 -12.59 0.79 2.51
C GLY A 238 -12.21 1.38 3.86
N VAL A 239 -10.98 1.88 3.98
CA VAL A 239 -10.48 2.54 5.21
C VAL A 239 -9.68 3.77 4.83
N GLU A 240 -9.97 4.90 5.47
CA GLU A 240 -9.35 6.20 5.23
C GLU A 240 -8.90 6.81 6.56
N ILE A 241 -7.64 7.19 6.69
CA ILE A 241 -7.15 7.98 7.83
C ILE A 241 -7.30 9.46 7.46
N LEU A 242 -8.21 10.16 8.14
CA LEU A 242 -8.49 11.57 7.91
C LEU A 242 -7.56 12.46 8.77
N SER A 243 -7.34 13.69 8.30
CA SER A 243 -6.66 14.74 9.05
C SER A 243 -7.29 14.96 10.42
N GLY A 244 -6.47 14.95 11.47
CA GLY A 244 -6.93 15.07 12.86
C GLY A 244 -7.15 13.72 13.56
N GLY A 245 -6.57 12.64 13.05
CA GLY A 245 -6.55 11.36 13.74
C GLY A 245 -7.84 10.54 13.67
N ILE A 246 -8.75 10.89 12.76
CA ILE A 246 -10.05 10.21 12.63
C ILE A 246 -9.95 9.12 11.57
N ILE A 247 -10.15 7.87 11.95
CA ILE A 247 -10.29 6.76 11.00
C ILE A 247 -11.73 6.73 10.51
N ARG A 248 -11.93 6.75 9.18
CA ARG A 248 -13.21 6.46 8.53
C ARG A 248 -13.17 5.02 8.03
N LEU A 249 -14.03 4.18 8.59
CA LEU A 249 -14.26 2.80 8.22
C LEU A 249 -15.51 2.72 7.33
N LYS A 250 -15.34 2.29 6.07
CA LYS A 250 -16.46 2.01 5.15
C LYS A 250 -16.73 0.52 5.13
N VAL A 251 -18.00 0.19 5.29
CA VAL A 251 -18.50 -1.18 5.38
C VAL A 251 -19.61 -1.35 4.34
N SER A 252 -19.77 -2.57 3.84
CA SER A 252 -20.80 -2.91 2.87
C SER A 252 -21.51 -4.18 3.32
N GLU A 253 -22.67 -3.99 3.92
CA GLU A 253 -23.63 -5.02 4.29
C GLU A 253 -24.66 -5.21 3.15
N ALA A 254 -24.99 -6.45 2.82
CA ALA A 254 -25.98 -6.76 1.79
C ALA A 254 -27.40 -6.86 2.39
N GLU A 255 -28.28 -5.94 1.99
CA GLU A 255 -29.71 -5.97 2.34
C GLU A 255 -30.52 -6.73 1.26
N VAL A 256 -31.48 -7.55 1.69
CA VAL A 256 -32.37 -8.31 0.78
C VAL A 256 -33.61 -7.47 0.47
N ASN A 257 -33.63 -6.87 -0.73
CA ASN A 257 -34.78 -6.09 -1.20
C ASN A 257 -35.97 -6.99 -1.61
N ASP A 258 -35.73 -7.98 -2.48
CA ASP A 258 -36.77 -8.79 -3.11
C ASP A 258 -36.41 -10.28 -3.09
N ILE A 259 -37.41 -11.14 -2.84
CA ILE A 259 -37.28 -12.60 -2.88
C ILE A 259 -38.20 -13.16 -3.96
N SER A 260 -37.63 -13.63 -5.07
CA SER A 260 -38.36 -14.22 -6.19
C SER A 260 -38.22 -15.74 -6.23
N VAL A 261 -39.30 -16.46 -5.94
CA VAL A 261 -39.37 -17.93 -6.07
C VAL A 261 -39.71 -18.30 -7.51
N ARG A 262 -38.97 -19.24 -8.10
CA ARG A 262 -39.26 -19.83 -9.42
C ARG A 262 -39.28 -21.35 -9.30
N PHE A 263 -40.36 -21.96 -9.77
CA PHE A 263 -40.45 -23.41 -9.86
C PHE A 263 -39.73 -23.90 -11.12
N LEU A 264 -38.99 -24.99 -11.00
CA LEU A 264 -38.33 -25.67 -12.11
C LEU A 264 -39.13 -26.92 -12.45
N ASP A 265 -39.54 -27.06 -13.70
CA ASP A 265 -40.21 -28.27 -14.18
C ASP A 265 -39.21 -29.42 -14.33
N ARG A 266 -39.68 -30.66 -14.12
CA ARG A 266 -38.85 -31.85 -14.21
C ARG A 266 -38.66 -32.21 -15.68
N LYS A 267 -37.48 -31.89 -16.23
CA LYS A 267 -37.06 -32.41 -17.53
C LYS A 267 -37.23 -33.94 -17.59
N THR A 268 -38.12 -34.39 -18.46
CA THR A 268 -38.30 -35.78 -18.90
C THR A 268 -37.21 -36.21 -19.87
#